data_AF-A0A9E5NNK3-F1
#
_entry.id   AF-A0A9E5NNK3-F1
#
_cell.length_a   1.000
_cell.length_b   1.000
_cell.length_c   1.000
_cell.angle_alpha   90.00
_cell.angle_beta   90.00
_cell.angle_gamma   90.00
#
_symmetry.space_group_name_H-M   'P 1'
#
loop_
_entity.id
_entity.type
_entity.pdbx_description
1 polymer ?
#
loop_
_entity_poly.entity_id
_entity_poly.type
_entity_poly.pdbx_seq_one_letter_code
_entity_poly.pdbx_strand_id
1 'polypeptide(L)'
;SSSSSRRGQGLVEFSLVLPLLLIFFMGIIEFSRLFIIYTTVTSASREAARYGASVGDNPSGIPRYHDCVGIMDAAKRVNLLSPLTT
;
A
#
# COMPACT_ATOMS: atom_id res chain seq x y z
N SER A 1 -18.19 14.97 -52.35
CA SER A 1 -17.58 13.84 -51.62
C SER A 1 -17.11 14.32 -50.23
N SER A 2 -17.46 13.59 -49.16
CA SER A 2 -16.72 13.49 -47.88
C SER A 2 -17.00 14.41 -46.65
N SER A 3 -18.24 14.81 -46.33
CA SER A 3 -18.50 15.40 -44.99
C SER A 3 -18.57 14.36 -43.85
N SER A 4 -18.77 13.07 -44.16
CA SER A 4 -18.84 11.98 -43.17
C SER A 4 -17.49 11.57 -42.58
N SER A 5 -16.39 11.82 -43.30
CA SER A 5 -15.03 11.39 -42.90
C SER A 5 -14.52 12.11 -41.65
N ARG A 6 -14.91 13.37 -41.43
CA ARG A 6 -14.43 14.18 -40.30
C ARG A 6 -14.99 13.74 -38.94
N ARG A 7 -16.20 13.17 -38.90
CA ARG A 7 -16.82 12.71 -37.63
C ARG A 7 -16.25 11.37 -37.16
N GLY A 8 -15.87 10.48 -38.07
CA GLY A 8 -15.25 9.20 -37.72
C GLY A 8 -13.80 9.34 -37.26
N GLN A 9 -13.04 10.28 -37.83
CA GLN A 9 -11.62 10.45 -37.54
C GLN A 9 -11.32 10.73 -36.06
N GLY A 10 -12.07 11.65 -35.43
CA GLY A 10 -11.83 12.00 -34.02
C GLY A 10 -12.12 10.85 -33.03
N LEU A 11 -13.04 9.94 -33.39
CA LEU A 11 -13.37 8.78 -32.56
C LEU A 11 -12.27 7.72 -32.60
N VAL A 12 -11.61 7.57 -33.75
CA VAL A 12 -10.47 6.65 -33.92
C VAL A 12 -9.22 7.19 -33.22
N GLU A 13 -8.96 8.51 -33.30
CA GLU A 13 -7.85 9.15 -32.59
C GLU A 13 -7.98 8.99 -31.06
N PHE A 14 -9.19 9.16 -30.50
CA PHE A 14 -9.44 8.93 -29.08
C PHE A 14 -9.28 7.46 -28.68
N SER A 15 -9.78 6.54 -29.50
CA SER A 15 -9.65 5.09 -29.26
C SER A 15 -8.20 4.61 -29.18
N LEU A 16 -7.26 5.31 -29.80
CA LEU A 16 -5.83 4.98 -29.77
C LEU A 16 -5.15 5.53 -28.51
N VAL A 17 -5.57 6.69 -28.01
CA VAL A 17 -4.99 7.32 -26.80
C VAL A 17 -5.53 6.69 -25.53
N LEU A 18 -6.81 6.34 -25.50
CA LEU A 18 -7.49 5.74 -24.34
C LEU A 18 -6.75 4.52 -23.74
N PRO A 19 -6.35 3.49 -24.50
CA PRO A 19 -5.66 2.33 -23.94
C PRO A 19 -4.29 2.69 -23.34
N LEU A 20 -3.57 3.64 -23.95
CA LEU A 20 -2.28 4.12 -23.42
C LEU A 20 -2.47 4.80 -22.06
N LEU A 21 -3.51 5.64 -21.96
CA LEU A 21 -3.87 6.35 -20.74
C LEU A 21 -4.34 5.39 -19.64
N LEU A 22 -5.07 4.33 -19.98
CA LEU A 22 -5.46 3.30 -19.02
C LEU A 22 -4.26 2.53 -18.47
N ILE A 23 -3.29 2.16 -19.31
CA ILE A 23 -2.04 1.51 -18.86
C ILE A 23 -1.25 2.44 -17.95
N PHE A 24 -1.18 3.74 -18.28
CA PHE A 24 -0.50 4.74 -17.46
C PHE A 24 -1.13 4.85 -16.06
N PHE A 25 -2.46 4.93 -15.96
CA PHE A 25 -3.15 4.94 -14.68
C PHE A 25 -2.98 3.64 -13.89
N MET A 26 -3.03 2.49 -14.56
CA MET A 26 -2.73 1.20 -13.92
C MET A 26 -1.32 1.18 -13.33
N GLY A 27 -0.33 1.69 -14.08
CA GLY A 27 1.04 1.83 -13.59
C GLY A 27 1.13 2.71 -12.34
N ILE A 28 0.42 3.83 -12.29
CA ILE A 28 0.37 4.70 -11.11
C ILE A 28 -0.27 3.98 -9.91
N ILE A 29 -1.35 3.25 -10.12
CA ILE A 29 -2.05 2.51 -9.05
C ILE A 29 -1.12 1.45 -8.45
N GLU A 30 -0.46 0.65 -9.29
CA GLU A 30 0.43 -0.40 -8.82
C GLU A 30 1.67 0.19 -8.12
N PHE A 31 2.24 1.26 -8.68
CA PHE A 31 3.33 1.98 -8.03
C PHE A 31 2.94 2.54 -6.65
N SER A 32 1.75 3.13 -6.53
CA SER A 32 1.23 3.64 -5.27
C SER A 32 1.09 2.53 -4.23
N ARG A 33 0.61 1.35 -4.66
CA ARG A 33 0.48 0.17 -3.80
C ARG A 33 1.84 -0.32 -3.29
N LEU A 34 2.82 -0.44 -4.18
CA LEU A 34 4.19 -0.82 -3.82
C LEU A 34 4.80 0.16 -2.81
N PHE A 35 4.61 1.46 -3.02
CA PHE A 35 5.10 2.48 -2.11
C PHE A 35 4.48 2.39 -0.70
N ILE A 36 3.16 2.16 -0.62
CA ILE A 36 2.47 1.96 0.66
C ILE A 36 3.01 0.72 1.38
N ILE A 37 3.20 -0.39 0.68
CA ILE A 37 3.74 -1.62 1.27
C ILE A 37 5.15 -1.37 1.82
N TYR A 38 6.01 -0.75 1.03
CA TYR A 38 7.39 -0.45 1.43
C TYR A 38 7.47 0.39 2.71
N THR A 39 6.70 1.48 2.77
CA THR A 39 6.68 2.39 3.92
C THR A 39 6.04 1.73 5.15
N THR A 40 5.02 0.90 4.96
CA THR A 40 4.35 0.14 6.01
C THR A 40 5.28 -0.90 6.61
N VAL A 41 5.97 -1.71 5.81
CA VAL A 41 6.91 -2.73 6.27
C VAL A 41 8.08 -2.10 7.03
N THR A 42 8.61 -0.99 6.52
CA THR A 42 9.70 -0.26 7.18
C THR A 42 9.26 0.27 8.55
N SER A 43 8.08 0.89 8.62
CA SER A 43 7.54 1.41 9.88
C SER A 43 7.20 0.28 10.86
N ALA A 44 6.62 -0.82 10.38
CA ALA A 44 6.24 -1.98 11.19
C ALA A 44 7.46 -2.64 11.83
N SER A 45 8.53 -2.81 11.05
CA SER A 45 9.80 -3.38 11.53
C SER A 45 10.42 -2.50 12.63
N ARG A 46 10.37 -1.18 12.45
CA ARG A 46 10.88 -0.23 13.46
C ARG A 46 10.07 -0.28 14.75
N GLU A 47 8.74 -0.33 14.66
CA GLU A 47 7.89 -0.37 15.85
C GLU A 47 7.99 -1.70 16.60
N ALA A 48 8.07 -2.81 15.87
CA ALA A 48 8.38 -4.13 16.43
C ALA A 48 9.72 -4.15 17.16
N ALA A 49 10.78 -3.61 16.55
CA ALA A 49 12.11 -3.54 17.14
C ALA A 49 12.12 -2.66 18.39
N ARG A 50 11.42 -1.51 18.38
CA ARG A 50 11.30 -0.64 19.56
C ARG A 50 10.63 -1.35 20.73
N TYR A 51 9.56 -2.11 20.48
CA TYR A 51 8.90 -2.89 21.52
C TYR A 51 9.83 -3.99 22.06
N GLY A 52 10.42 -4.81 21.18
CA GLY A 52 11.27 -5.94 21.59
C GLY A 52 12.58 -5.54 22.26
N ALA A 53 13.16 -4.40 21.88
CA ALA A 53 14.38 -3.86 22.49
C ALA A 53 14.12 -3.06 23.78
N SER A 54 12.86 -2.80 24.13
CA SER A 54 12.55 -2.07 25.35
C SER A 54 12.76 -2.92 26.59
N VAL A 55 13.24 -2.29 27.66
CA VAL A 55 13.58 -2.97 28.92
C VAL A 55 12.32 -3.18 29.76
N GLY A 56 12.27 -4.31 30.46
CA GLY A 56 11.23 -4.65 31.41
C GLY A 56 10.20 -5.65 30.87
N ASP A 57 9.16 -5.85 31.67
CA ASP A 57 8.15 -6.88 31.43
C ASP A 57 6.86 -6.27 30.88
N ASN A 58 6.07 -7.10 30.20
CA ASN A 58 4.70 -6.79 29.84
C ASN A 58 3.76 -6.94 31.08
N PRO A 59 2.46 -6.58 30.98
CA PRO A 59 1.52 -6.70 32.10
C PRO A 59 1.36 -8.12 32.67
N SER A 60 1.80 -9.15 31.94
CA SER A 60 1.76 -10.55 32.34
C SER A 60 3.07 -11.04 32.96
N GLY A 61 4.07 -10.15 33.14
CA GLY A 61 5.37 -10.49 33.72
C GLY A 61 6.32 -11.20 32.73
N ILE A 62 6.06 -11.12 31.43
CA ILE A 62 6.92 -11.69 30.39
C ILE A 62 7.88 -10.61 29.91
N PRO A 63 9.20 -10.87 29.87
CA PRO A 63 10.16 -9.92 29.32
C PRO A 63 9.82 -9.55 27.88
N ARG A 64 9.87 -8.26 27.52
CA ARG A 64 9.41 -7.79 26.21
C ARG A 64 10.14 -8.39 25.00
N TYR A 65 11.40 -8.78 25.16
CA TYR A 65 12.16 -9.48 24.12
C TYR A 65 11.60 -10.89 23.83
N HIS A 66 10.83 -11.47 24.76
CA HIS A 66 10.21 -12.79 24.65
C HIS A 66 8.68 -12.70 24.42
N ASP A 67 8.13 -11.49 24.32
CA ASP A 67 6.70 -11.27 24.08
C ASP A 67 6.40 -11.17 22.57
N CYS A 68 6.30 -12.33 21.92
CA CYS A 68 6.02 -12.40 20.48
C CYS A 68 4.69 -11.75 20.10
N VAL A 69 3.67 -11.83 20.97
CA VAL A 69 2.35 -11.25 20.72
C VAL A 69 2.44 -9.72 20.75
N GLY A 70 3.08 -9.16 21.77
CA GLY A 70 3.29 -7.71 21.88
C GLY A 70 4.13 -7.12 20.75
N ILE A 71 5.19 -7.83 20.32
CA ILE A 71 6.01 -7.45 19.16
C ILE A 71 5.16 -7.43 17.87
N MET A 72 4.35 -8.46 17.66
CA MET A 72 3.49 -8.57 16.48
C MET A 72 2.38 -7.53 16.47
N ASP A 73 1.78 -7.23 17.63
CA ASP A 73 0.80 -6.17 17.75
C ASP A 73 1.45 -4.80 17.48
N ALA A 74 2.67 -4.57 17.96
CA ALA A 74 3.43 -3.36 17.65
C ALA A 74 3.64 -3.18 16.14
N ALA A 75 3.98 -4.27 15.43
CA ALA A 75 4.10 -4.27 13.98
C ALA A 75 2.77 -3.99 13.26
N LYS A 76 1.65 -4.54 13.73
CA LYS A 76 0.34 -4.41 13.08
C LYS A 76 -0.31 -3.06 13.31
N ARG A 77 -0.02 -2.40 14.44
CA ARG A 77 -0.58 -1.08 14.80
C ARG A 77 -0.30 0.02 13.78
N VAL A 78 0.79 -0.09 13.02
CA VAL A 78 1.15 0.91 11.99
C VAL A 78 0.51 0.62 10.62
N ASN A 79 -0.21 -0.49 10.48
CA ASN A 79 -0.90 -0.81 9.23
C ASN A 79 -2.18 0.05 9.12
N LEU A 80 -2.23 0.91 8.10
CA LEU A 80 -3.38 1.77 7.80
C LEU A 80 -4.70 1.00 7.64
N LEU A 81 -4.65 -0.25 7.18
CA LEU A 81 -5.83 -1.07 6.89
C LEU A 81 -6.22 -2.00 8.05
N SER A 82 -5.48 -1.99 9.16
CA SER A 82 -5.79 -2.82 10.33
C SER A 82 -7.23 -2.69 10.85
N PRO A 83 -7.85 -1.50 10.99
CA PRO A 83 -9.22 -1.37 11.51
C PRO A 83 -10.31 -1.77 10.51
N LEU A 84 -9.98 -2.04 9.24
CA LEU A 84 -10.95 -2.44 8.21
C LEU A 84 -11.02 -3.97 8.01
N THR A 85 -10.15 -4.71 8.70
CA THR A 85 -9.96 -6.16 8.51
C THR A 85 -10.27 -7.00 9.76
N THR A 86 -10.92 -6.41 10.76
CA THR A 86 -11.38 -7.04 12.01
C THR A 86 -12.87 -6.82 12.17
#